data_AF-S2X1E7-F1
#
_entry.id   AF-S2X1E7-F1
#
_cell.length_a   1.000
_cell.length_b   1.000
_cell.length_c   1.000
_cell.angle_alpha   90.00
_cell.angle_beta   90.00
_cell.angle_gamma   90.00
#
_symmetry.space_group_name_H-M   'P 1'
#
loop_
_entity.id
_entity.type
_entity.pdbx_description
1 polymer ?
#
loop_
_entity_poly.entity_id
_entity_poly.type
_entity_poly.pdbx_seq_one_letter_code
_entity_poly.pdbx_strand_id
1 'polypeptide(L)'
;MPEADVKALGDDVPATTEYNGTSYYLFKTAVSDKDGAVSFDGLNKDKYFVAELKAPDGYNATWSGWEFTKPAAGQQPDATTVKNYGGYILPKSGGIGTAIFTVVGLLLAGSSALAIVYRGRYRHDN
;
A
#
# COMPACT_ATOMS: atom_id res chain seq x y z
N MET A 1 4.91 5.08 -14.58
CA MET A 1 5.85 3.94 -14.68
C MET A 1 6.42 3.91 -16.10
N PRO A 2 7.73 3.75 -16.30
CA PRO A 2 8.34 3.62 -17.63
C PRO A 2 7.83 2.37 -18.37
N GLU A 3 7.66 2.46 -19.69
CA GLU A 3 7.22 1.34 -20.56
C GLU A 3 8.17 0.14 -20.50
N ALA A 4 9.47 0.38 -20.31
CA ALA A 4 10.50 -0.65 -20.15
C ALA A 4 10.26 -1.55 -18.93
N ASP A 5 9.75 -0.98 -17.84
CA ASP A 5 9.47 -1.73 -16.62
C ASP A 5 8.21 -2.59 -16.77
N VAL A 6 7.29 -2.22 -17.67
CA VAL A 6 6.07 -3.00 -17.98
C VAL A 6 6.40 -4.20 -18.84
N LYS A 7 7.34 -4.06 -19.76
CA LYS A 7 7.89 -5.19 -20.52
C LYS A 7 8.63 -6.18 -19.60
N ALA A 8 9.31 -5.69 -18.56
CA ALA A 8 9.94 -6.53 -17.54
C ALA A 8 8.91 -7.26 -16.65
N LEU A 9 7.76 -6.64 -16.35
CA LEU A 9 6.64 -7.36 -15.72
C LEU A 9 6.05 -8.42 -16.64
N GLY A 10 6.06 -8.20 -17.97
CA GLY A 10 5.51 -9.10 -18.97
C GLY A 10 5.96 -10.56 -18.83
N ASP A 11 7.18 -10.78 -18.34
CA ASP A 11 7.74 -12.12 -18.10
C ASP A 11 7.16 -12.79 -16.83
N ASP A 12 6.66 -12.00 -15.87
CA ASP A 12 6.09 -12.45 -14.59
C ASP A 12 4.55 -12.33 -14.54
N VAL A 13 3.90 -11.82 -15.60
CA VAL A 13 2.43 -11.76 -15.65
C VAL A 13 1.87 -13.17 -15.79
N PRO A 14 0.99 -13.63 -14.88
CA PRO A 14 0.40 -14.96 -15.01
C PRO A 14 -0.41 -15.04 -16.31
N ALA A 15 -0.15 -16.11 -17.09
CA ALA A 15 -0.84 -16.36 -18.35
C ALA A 15 -2.36 -16.57 -18.18
N THR A 16 -2.78 -16.94 -16.97
CA THR A 16 -4.17 -17.19 -16.60
C THR A 16 -4.49 -16.65 -15.23
N THR A 17 -5.71 -16.18 -15.05
CA THR A 17 -6.29 -15.85 -13.73
C THR A 17 -7.67 -16.47 -13.60
N GLU A 18 -8.05 -16.87 -12.40
CA GLU A 18 -9.40 -17.35 -12.11
C GLU A 18 -10.18 -16.25 -11.38
N TYR A 19 -11.41 -15.99 -11.81
CA TYR A 19 -12.33 -15.08 -11.13
C TYR A 19 -13.74 -15.66 -11.19
N ASN A 20 -14.42 -15.76 -10.03
CA ASN A 20 -15.76 -16.33 -9.90
C ASN A 20 -15.96 -17.69 -10.62
N GLY A 21 -14.97 -18.58 -10.56
CA GLY A 21 -15.02 -19.89 -11.22
C GLY A 21 -14.82 -19.87 -12.74
N THR A 22 -14.47 -18.71 -13.31
CA THR A 22 -14.15 -18.56 -14.74
C THR A 22 -12.65 -18.33 -14.90
N SER A 23 -12.01 -19.15 -15.75
CA SER A 23 -10.61 -18.94 -16.14
C SER A 23 -10.50 -17.92 -17.28
N TYR A 24 -9.73 -16.87 -17.02
CA TYR A 24 -9.36 -15.84 -17.98
C TYR A 24 -7.93 -16.03 -18.44
N TYR A 25 -7.68 -15.75 -19.72
CA TYR A 25 -6.36 -15.83 -20.34
C TYR A 25 -5.82 -14.44 -20.62
N LEU A 26 -4.51 -14.26 -20.46
CA LEU A 26 -3.85 -13.00 -20.76
C LEU A 26 -4.07 -12.61 -22.23
N PHE A 27 -4.73 -11.49 -22.46
CA PHE A 27 -4.97 -10.94 -23.80
C PHE A 27 -3.95 -9.84 -24.15
N LYS A 28 -3.85 -8.82 -23.30
CA LYS A 28 -2.97 -7.67 -23.49
C LYS A 28 -2.65 -7.00 -22.14
N THR A 29 -1.47 -6.42 -22.03
CA THR A 29 -1.07 -5.53 -20.94
C THR A 29 -0.97 -4.09 -21.45
N ALA A 30 -1.21 -3.12 -20.57
CA ALA A 30 -1.10 -1.71 -20.88
C ALA A 30 -0.68 -0.91 -19.64
N VAL A 31 -0.13 0.28 -19.87
CA VAL A 31 0.27 1.23 -18.83
C VAL A 31 -0.67 2.42 -18.92
N SER A 32 -1.10 2.95 -17.78
CA SER A 32 -1.78 4.23 -17.77
C SER A 32 -0.87 5.34 -18.28
N ASP A 33 -1.42 6.20 -19.12
CA ASP A 33 -0.71 7.36 -19.64
C ASP A 33 -0.56 8.48 -18.58
N LYS A 34 -0.01 9.62 -18.99
CA LYS A 34 0.17 10.81 -18.15
C LYS A 34 -1.14 11.35 -17.55
N ASP A 35 -2.28 11.06 -18.16
CA ASP A 35 -3.60 11.49 -17.71
C ASP A 35 -4.31 10.38 -16.91
N GLY A 36 -3.65 9.22 -16.71
CA GLY A 36 -4.17 8.07 -15.99
C GLY A 36 -5.08 7.16 -16.83
N ALA A 37 -5.11 7.33 -18.15
CA ALA A 37 -6.01 6.60 -19.04
C ALA A 37 -5.36 5.34 -19.64
N VAL A 38 -6.17 4.32 -19.88
CA VAL A 38 -5.79 3.07 -20.56
C VAL A 38 -6.87 2.73 -21.61
N SER A 39 -6.46 2.34 -22.81
CA SER A 39 -7.37 1.83 -23.85
C SER A 39 -6.94 0.45 -24.33
N PHE A 40 -7.93 -0.42 -24.58
CA PHE A 40 -7.72 -1.76 -25.12
C PHE A 40 -8.51 -1.93 -26.42
N ASP A 41 -7.80 -1.98 -27.54
CA ASP A 41 -8.37 -2.22 -28.86
C ASP A 41 -8.37 -3.70 -29.25
N GLY A 42 -9.18 -4.06 -30.25
CA GLY A 42 -9.19 -5.40 -30.84
C GLY A 42 -9.93 -6.45 -30.01
N LEU A 43 -10.87 -6.03 -29.16
CA LEU A 43 -11.70 -6.91 -28.34
C LEU A 43 -12.57 -7.82 -29.24
N ASN A 44 -12.25 -9.11 -29.26
CA ASN A 44 -12.90 -10.15 -30.06
C ASN A 44 -13.89 -11.03 -29.28
N LYS A 45 -14.02 -10.81 -27.96
CA LYS A 45 -14.97 -11.48 -27.07
C LYS A 45 -15.93 -10.47 -26.45
N ASP A 46 -16.99 -10.98 -25.84
CA ASP A 46 -17.98 -10.14 -25.16
C ASP A 46 -17.58 -9.83 -23.71
N LYS A 47 -16.78 -10.69 -23.07
CA LYS A 47 -16.36 -10.54 -21.67
C LYS A 47 -14.85 -10.59 -21.52
N TYR A 48 -14.34 -9.72 -20.66
CA TYR A 48 -12.93 -9.64 -20.27
C TYR A 48 -12.80 -9.44 -18.77
N PHE A 49 -11.64 -9.76 -18.24
CA PHE A 49 -11.25 -9.44 -16.87
C PHE A 49 -10.04 -8.52 -16.91
N VAL A 50 -10.11 -7.40 -16.21
CA VAL A 50 -9.00 -6.44 -16.07
C VAL A 50 -8.45 -6.58 -14.68
N ALA A 51 -7.14 -6.71 -14.54
CA ALA A 51 -6.44 -6.76 -13.27
C ALA A 51 -5.33 -5.71 -13.23
N GLU A 52 -5.13 -5.08 -12.08
CA GLU A 52 -3.94 -4.26 -11.84
C GLU A 52 -2.76 -5.17 -11.54
N LEU A 53 -1.74 -5.09 -12.40
CA LEU A 53 -0.52 -5.87 -12.24
C LEU A 53 0.47 -5.18 -11.31
N LYS A 54 0.49 -3.84 -11.33
CA LYS A 54 1.36 -3.02 -10.50
C LYS A 54 0.74 -1.64 -10.27
N ALA A 55 0.72 -1.23 -9.00
CA ALA A 55 0.30 0.11 -8.63
C ALA A 55 1.36 1.17 -8.99
N PRO A 56 0.95 2.44 -9.18
CA PRO A 56 1.88 3.56 -9.32
C PRO A 56 2.79 3.74 -8.10
N ASP A 57 3.93 4.42 -8.28
CA ASP A 57 4.87 4.67 -7.18
C ASP A 57 4.20 5.47 -6.05
N GLY A 58 4.37 5.00 -4.82
CA GLY A 58 3.74 5.61 -3.63
C GLY A 58 2.29 5.19 -3.37
N TYR A 59 1.74 4.27 -4.18
CA TYR A 59 0.41 3.69 -4.00
C TYR A 59 0.48 2.18 -3.74
N ASN A 60 -0.57 1.65 -3.13
CA ASN A 60 -0.75 0.21 -2.95
C ASN A 60 -1.75 -0.33 -3.97
N ALA A 61 -1.47 -1.52 -4.52
CA ALA A 61 -2.43 -2.25 -5.34
C ALA A 61 -3.56 -2.77 -4.44
N THR A 62 -4.73 -2.14 -4.51
CA THR A 62 -5.84 -2.38 -3.59
C THR A 62 -6.98 -3.19 -4.17
N TRP A 63 -6.95 -3.50 -5.46
CA TRP A 63 -8.03 -4.21 -6.14
C TRP A 63 -7.47 -5.38 -6.96
N SER A 64 -8.18 -6.51 -6.94
CA SER A 64 -7.75 -7.76 -7.59
C SER A 64 -8.21 -7.89 -9.04
N GLY A 65 -9.04 -6.95 -9.52
CA GLY A 65 -9.60 -6.97 -10.86
C GLY A 65 -11.13 -6.81 -10.89
N TRP A 66 -11.69 -6.62 -12.09
CA TRP A 66 -13.14 -6.74 -12.34
C TRP A 66 -13.41 -7.27 -13.74
N GLU A 67 -14.63 -7.80 -13.91
CA GLU A 67 -15.15 -8.16 -15.22
C GLU A 67 -15.67 -6.94 -15.97
N PHE A 68 -15.33 -6.88 -17.25
CA PHE A 68 -15.75 -5.86 -18.19
C PHE A 68 -16.47 -6.55 -19.36
N THR A 69 -17.65 -6.04 -19.71
CA THR A 69 -18.40 -6.49 -20.90
C THR A 69 -18.16 -5.50 -22.02
N LYS A 70 -17.76 -6.00 -23.18
CA LYS A 70 -17.55 -5.19 -24.38
C LYS A 70 -18.85 -4.48 -24.75
N PRO A 71 -18.83 -3.16 -25.03
CA PRO A 71 -20.01 -2.43 -25.48
C PRO A 71 -20.46 -2.92 -26.88
N ALA A 72 -21.75 -2.75 -27.18
CA ALA A 72 -22.27 -3.08 -28.50
C ALA A 72 -21.58 -2.26 -29.60
N ALA A 73 -21.57 -2.77 -30.83
CA ALA A 73 -20.94 -2.08 -31.95
C ALA A 73 -21.51 -0.65 -32.11
N GLY A 74 -20.64 0.35 -32.07
CA GLY A 74 -21.01 1.77 -32.17
C GLY A 74 -21.26 2.47 -30.83
N GLN A 75 -21.13 1.78 -29.69
CA GLN A 75 -21.18 2.40 -28.36
C GLN A 75 -19.76 2.57 -27.79
N GLN A 76 -19.49 3.73 -27.17
CA GLN A 76 -18.30 3.88 -26.34
C GLN A 76 -18.46 3.08 -25.03
N PRO A 77 -17.38 2.48 -24.52
CA PRO A 77 -17.42 1.85 -23.22
C PRO A 77 -17.60 2.91 -22.12
N ASP A 78 -18.36 2.58 -21.07
CA ASP A 78 -18.38 3.39 -19.87
C ASP A 78 -16.96 3.45 -19.29
N ALA A 79 -16.45 4.66 -19.07
CA ALA A 79 -15.13 4.85 -18.48
C ALA A 79 -15.18 4.41 -17.00
N THR A 80 -14.57 3.27 -16.68
CA THR A 80 -14.44 2.82 -15.29
C THR A 80 -13.28 3.54 -14.62
N THR A 81 -13.57 4.24 -13.53
CA THR A 81 -12.53 4.88 -12.71
C THR A 81 -11.94 3.89 -11.71
N VAL A 82 -10.63 3.70 -11.80
CA VAL A 82 -9.86 2.84 -10.91
C VAL A 82 -9.24 3.71 -9.81
N LYS A 83 -9.56 3.42 -8.55
CA LYS A 83 -8.98 4.19 -7.42
C LYS A 83 -7.76 3.45 -6.87
N ASN A 84 -6.61 4.13 -6.91
CA ASN A 84 -5.39 3.73 -6.20
C ASN A 84 -5.29 4.49 -4.87
N TYR A 85 -4.97 3.79 -3.79
CA TYR A 85 -4.81 4.41 -2.46
C TYR A 85 -3.33 4.52 -2.09
N GLY A 86 -2.94 5.69 -1.57
CA GLY A 86 -1.56 5.97 -1.20
C GLY A 86 -1.02 5.04 -0.11
N GLY A 87 0.30 4.87 -0.09
CA GLY A 87 1.04 4.18 0.97
C GLY A 87 0.73 4.76 2.34
N TYR A 88 0.37 3.90 3.30
CA TYR A 88 0.16 4.34 4.68
C TYR A 88 1.51 4.48 5.39
N ILE A 89 1.94 5.72 5.64
CA ILE A 89 3.04 5.98 6.58
C ILE A 89 2.50 5.89 8.00
N LEU A 90 2.89 4.86 8.74
CA LEU A 90 2.57 4.79 10.16
C LEU A 90 3.21 6.01 10.84
N PRO A 91 2.43 6.92 11.44
CA PRO A 91 3.01 8.06 12.14
C PRO A 91 3.88 7.51 13.27
N LYS A 92 5.10 8.02 13.40
CA LYS A 92 5.98 7.68 14.53
C LYS A 92 5.26 8.08 15.82
N SER A 93 4.77 7.11 16.57
CA SER A 93 4.20 7.34 17.90
C SER A 93 5.36 7.51 18.88
N GLY A 94 5.38 8.68 19.51
CA GLY A 94 6.52 9.20 20.24
C GLY A 94 6.51 10.71 20.14
N GLY A 95 5.35 11.31 20.46
CA GLY A 95 5.22 12.76 20.49
C GLY A 95 6.12 13.37 21.59
N ILE A 96 6.24 14.69 21.59
CA ILE A 96 7.05 15.43 22.56
C ILE A 96 6.75 15.08 24.03
N GLY A 97 5.54 14.58 24.33
CA GLY A 97 5.14 14.13 25.66
C GLY A 97 6.01 13.01 26.22
N THR A 98 6.45 12.03 25.41
CA THR A 98 7.28 10.91 25.91
C THR A 98 8.61 11.41 26.45
N ALA A 99 9.25 12.38 25.79
CA ALA A 99 10.52 12.93 26.23
C ALA A 99 10.43 13.59 27.61
N ILE A 100 9.37 14.37 27.87
CA ILE A 100 9.17 15.05 29.16
C ILE A 100 8.94 14.02 30.27
N PHE A 101 8.06 13.03 30.06
CA PHE A 101 7.80 11.99 31.06
C PHE A 101 9.04 11.15 31.36
N THR A 102 9.86 10.82 30.35
CA THR A 102 11.11 10.08 30.56
C THR A 102 12.11 10.89 31.39
N VAL A 103 12.31 12.17 31.08
CA VAL A 103 13.24 13.02 31.84
C VAL A 103 12.78 13.18 33.29
N VAL A 104 11.51 13.49 33.53
CA VAL A 104 10.97 13.64 34.89
C VAL A 104 11.03 12.31 35.66
N GLY A 105 10.69 11.19 35.02
CA GLY A 105 10.76 9.86 35.61
C GLY A 105 12.18 9.47 36.04
N LEU A 106 13.18 9.77 35.22
CA LEU A 106 14.59 9.52 35.56
C LEU A 106 15.07 10.40 36.71
N LEU A 107 14.64 11.66 36.77
CA LEU A 107 14.96 12.56 37.89
C LEU A 107 14.37 12.05 39.21
N LEU A 108 13.11 11.61 39.20
CA LEU A 108 12.44 11.03 40.38
C LEU A 108 13.09 9.72 40.85
N ALA A 109 13.48 8.85 39.91
CA ALA A 109 14.17 7.61 40.23
C ALA A 109 15.56 7.89 40.81
N GLY A 110 16.31 8.82 40.22
CA GLY A 110 17.63 9.25 40.71
C GLY A 110 17.57 9.90 42.09
N SER A 111 16.61 10.80 42.33
CA SER A 111 16.44 11.43 43.64
C SER A 111 16.07 10.42 44.72
N SER A 112 15.22 9.44 44.39
CA SER A 112 14.83 8.38 45.32
C SER A 112 16.01 7.48 45.68
N ALA A 113 16.82 7.07 44.69
CA ALA A 113 18.02 6.28 44.93
C ALA A 113 19.02 7.01 45.84
N LEU A 114 19.26 8.30 45.59
CA LEU A 114 20.12 9.14 46.44
C LEU A 114 19.57 9.21 47.87
N ALA A 115 18.29 9.48 48.06
CA ALA A 115 17.66 9.58 49.38
C ALA A 115 17.80 8.28 50.19
N ILE A 116 17.65 7.11 49.55
CA ILE A 116 17.84 5.81 50.18
C ILE A 116 19.28 5.63 50.65
N VAL A 117 20.27 5.97 49.81
CA VAL A 117 21.70 5.88 50.18
C VAL A 117 22.03 6.82 51.34
N TYR A 118 21.55 8.06 51.32
CA TYR A 118 21.75 9.00 52.41
C TYR A 118 21.14 8.50 53.72
N ARG A 119 19.89 8.01 53.70
CA ARG A 119 19.22 7.47 54.89
C ARG A 119 19.89 6.20 55.42
N GLY A 120 20.47 5.38 54.55
CA GLY A 120 21.22 4.19 54.94
C GLY A 120 22.49 4.50 55.73
N ARG A 121 23.17 5.61 55.41
CA ARG A 121 24.40 6.04 56.11
C ARG A 121 24.12 6.55 57.52
N TYR A 122 23.00 7.23 57.76
CA TYR A 122 22.63 7.75 59.09
C TYR A 122 22.21 6.68 60.11
N ARG A 123 21.96 5.43 59.69
CA ARG A 123 21.47 4.37 60.59
C ARG A 123 22.59 3.56 61.24
N HIS A 124 23.86 3.81 60.87
CA HIS A 124 24.99 3.01 61.37
C HIS A 124 25.70 3.64 62.57
N ASP A 125 25.31 4.86 62.99
CA ASP A 125 26.01 5.63 64.02
C ASP A 125 25.21 5.77 65.34
N ASN A 126 24.32 4.80 65.67
CA ASN A 126 23.58 4.83 66.94
C ASN A 126 23.40 3.44 67.56
#